data_AF-A0A8X8ZFY1-F1
#
_entry.id   AF-A0A8X8ZFY1-F1
#
_cell.length_a   1.000
_cell.length_b   1.000
_cell.length_c   1.000
_cell.angle_alpha   90.00
_cell.angle_beta   90.00
_cell.angle_gamma   90.00
#
_symmetry.space_group_name_H-M   'P 1'
#
loop_
_entity.id
_entity.type
_entity.pdbx_description
1 polymer ?
#
loop_
_entity_poly.entity_id
_entity_poly.type
_entity_poly.pdbx_seq_one_letter_code
_entity_poly.pdbx_strand_id
1 'polypeptide(L)' 'MENGGSSLEAKIEALLNVEKQIRQLGDVAGTSKAVTDIVQLCLDAGAWATLNEQILLISKRRGQLKQVNF' A
#
# COMPACT_ATOMS: atom_id res chain seq x y z
N MET A 1 -16.46 -3.34 23.16
CA MET A 1 -15.17 -2.88 22.61
C MET A 1 -14.29 -4.11 22.48
N GLU A 2 -14.31 -4.79 21.33
CA GLU A 2 -13.61 -6.07 21.17
C GLU A 2 -12.86 -6.15 19.84
N ASN A 3 -11.54 -6.16 19.98
CA ASN A 3 -10.60 -7.08 19.30
C ASN A 3 -10.61 -7.16 17.76
N GLY A 4 -10.24 -6.08 17.07
CA GLY A 4 -9.86 -6.12 15.65
C GLY A 4 -8.36 -5.87 15.35
N GLY A 5 -7.61 -5.25 16.28
CA GLY A 5 -6.30 -4.66 15.99
C GLY A 5 -5.19 -5.64 15.60
N SER A 6 -5.09 -6.79 16.27
CA SER A 6 -3.89 -7.64 16.17
C SER A 6 -3.77 -8.43 14.86
N SER A 7 -4.88 -8.78 14.21
CA SER A 7 -4.84 -9.47 12.90
C SER A 7 -4.79 -8.51 11.73
N LEU A 8 -5.34 -7.30 11.90
CA LEU A 8 -5.39 -6.30 10.83
C LEU A 8 -4.03 -5.68 10.57
N GLU A 9 -3.31 -5.28 11.62
CA GLU A 9 -1.95 -4.77 11.48
C GLU A 9 -1.02 -5.82 10.85
N ALA A 10 -1.11 -7.09 11.28
CA ALA A 10 -0.33 -8.18 10.70
C ALA A 10 -0.65 -8.42 9.22
N LYS A 11 -1.93 -8.32 8.80
CA LYS A 11 -2.32 -8.41 7.39
C LYS A 11 -1.84 -7.21 6.58
N ILE A 12 -1.88 -6.01 7.16
CA ILE A 12 -1.36 -4.79 6.54
C ILE A 12 0.15 -4.93 6.32
N GLU A 13 0.91 -5.37 7.33
CA GLU A 13 2.35 -5.62 7.20
C GLU A 13 2.67 -6.69 6.15
N ALA A 14 1.89 -7.77 6.09
CA ALA A 14 2.06 -8.81 5.08
C ALA A 14 1.87 -8.25 3.66
N LEU A 15 0.82 -7.45 3.43
CA LEU A 15 0.58 -6.83 2.12
C LEU A 15 1.62 -5.76 1.77
N LEU A 16 2.10 -4.99 2.74
CA LEU A 16 3.22 -4.06 2.59
C LEU A 16 4.50 -4.78 2.15
N ASN A 17 4.76 -5.97 2.71
CA ASN A 17 5.90 -6.77 2.32
C ASN A 17 5.75 -7.33 0.89
N VAL A 18 4.53 -7.73 0.49
CA VAL A 18 4.23 -8.14 -0.89
C VAL A 18 4.43 -6.98 -1.87
N GLU A 19 3.94 -5.77 -1.56
CA GLU A 19 4.20 -4.58 -2.39
C GLU A 19 5.70 -4.34 -2.55
N LYS A 20 6.46 -4.41 -1.45
CA LYS A 20 7.91 -4.24 -1.47
C LYS A 20 8.60 -5.26 -2.37
N GLN A 21 8.18 -6.52 -2.32
CA GLN A 21 8.73 -7.59 -3.17
C GLN A 21 8.40 -7.36 -4.65
N ILE A 22 7.14 -7.06 -4.99
CA ILE A 22 6.73 -6.83 -6.37
C ILE A 22 7.42 -5.58 -6.96
N ARG A 23 7.62 -4.55 -6.14
CA ARG A 23 8.42 -3.38 -6.52
C ARG A 23 9.89 -3.74 -6.79
N GLN A 24 10.49 -4.63 -5.99
CA GLN A 24 11.85 -5.13 -6.24
C GLN A 24 11.95 -5.94 -7.54
N LEU A 25 10.89 -6.65 -7.91
CA LEU A 25 10.79 -7.39 -9.17
C LEU A 25 10.62 -6.46 -10.39
N GLY A 26 10.41 -5.15 -10.19
CA GLY A 26 10.22 -4.18 -11.27
C GLY A 26 8.86 -4.27 -11.95
N ASP A 27 7.90 -4.99 -11.37
CA ASP A 27 6.60 -5.22 -11.97
C ASP A 27 5.60 -4.13 -11.57
N VAL A 28 5.39 -3.17 -12.46
CA VAL A 28 4.51 -2.00 -12.23
C VAL A 28 3.02 -2.39 -12.16
N ALA A 29 2.62 -3.43 -12.90
CA ALA A 29 1.24 -3.92 -12.92
C ALA A 29 0.88 -4.61 -11.59
N GLY A 30 1.77 -5.46 -11.11
CA GLY A 30 1.68 -6.12 -9.82
C GLY A 30 1.78 -5.13 -8.66
N THR A 31 2.62 -4.10 -8.78
CA THR A 31 2.68 -3.03 -7.76
C THR A 31 1.32 -2.34 -7.67
N SER A 32 0.70 -2.01 -8.80
CA SER A 32 -0.63 -1.38 -8.79
C SER A 32 -1.71 -2.29 -8.21
N LYS A 33 -1.65 -3.60 -8.48
CA LYS A 33 -2.58 -4.59 -7.92
C LYS A 33 -2.40 -4.73 -6.40
N ALA A 34 -1.16 -4.90 -5.92
CA ALA A 34 -0.85 -4.99 -4.50
C ALA A 34 -1.30 -3.74 -3.74
N VAL A 35 -1.16 -2.56 -4.34
CA VAL A 35 -1.65 -1.30 -3.76
C VAL A 35 -3.17 -1.30 -3.64
N THR A 36 -3.90 -1.78 -4.66
CA THR A 36 -5.37 -1.91 -4.58
C THR A 36 -5.79 -2.89 -3.49
N ASP A 37 -5.10 -4.02 -3.35
CA ASP A 37 -5.32 -4.98 -2.26
C ASP A 37 -5.06 -4.36 -0.87
N ILE A 38 -3.97 -3.60 -0.69
CA ILE A 38 -3.67 -2.86 0.55
C ILE A 38 -4.80 -1.86 0.88
N VAL A 39 -5.27 -1.13 -0.14
CA VAL A 39 -6.32 -0.12 0.02
C VAL A 39 -7.63 -0.76 0.46
N GLN A 40 -8.03 -1.86 -0.19
CA GLN A 40 -9.24 -2.61 0.19
C GLN A 40 -9.13 -3.18 1.61
N LEU A 41 -7.98 -3.73 1.99
CA LEU A 41 -7.78 -4.29 3.31
C LEU A 41 -7.83 -3.22 4.41
N CYS A 42 -7.19 -2.06 4.20
CA CYS A 42 -7.29 -0.94 5.14
C CYS A 42 -8.70 -0.34 5.21
N LEU A 43 -9.47 -0.39 4.12
CA LEU A 43 -10.86 0.04 4.09
C LEU A 43 -11.73 -0.86 4.98
N ASP A 44 -11.58 -2.18 4.83
CA ASP A 44 -12.25 -3.20 5.63
C ASP A 44 -11.85 -3.11 7.11
N ALA A 45 -10.58 -2.74 7.36
CA ALA A 45 -10.04 -2.49 8.70
C ALA A 45 -10.57 -1.23 9.39
N GLY A 46 -11.11 -0.27 8.63
CA GLY A 46 -11.37 1.09 9.11
C GLY A 46 -10.11 1.91 9.44
N ALA A 47 -8.93 1.50 8.97
CA ALA A 47 -7.63 2.12 9.25
C ALA A 47 -7.29 3.24 8.25
N TRP A 48 -8.16 4.26 8.18
CA TRP A 48 -8.10 5.33 7.18
C TRP A 48 -6.84 6.21 7.27
N ALA A 49 -6.30 6.42 8.48
CA ALA A 49 -5.08 7.22 8.68
C ALA A 49 -3.86 6.55 8.03
N THR A 50 -3.65 5.26 8.33
CA THR A 50 -2.57 4.45 7.75
C THR A 50 -2.73 4.32 6.25
N LEU A 51 -3.97 4.13 5.77
CA LEU A 51 -4.27 4.08 4.34
C LEU A 51 -3.82 5.35 3.60
N ASN A 52 -4.17 6.52 4.12
CA ASN A 52 -3.84 7.79 3.50
C ASN A 52 -2.32 7.99 3.38
N GLU A 53 -1.58 7.61 4.43
CA GLU A 53 -0.12 7.70 4.45
C GLU A 53 0.53 6.72 3.44
N GLN A 54 0.04 5.49 3.36
CA GLN A 54 0.51 4.49 2.38
C GLN A 54 0.20 4.92 0.95
N ILE A 55 -1.04 5.36 0.66
CA ILE A 55 -1.41 5.91 -0.64
C ILE A 55 -0.50 7.08 -1.01
N LEU A 56 -0.22 7.98 -0.08
CA LEU A 56 0.67 9.13 -0.30
C LEU A 56 2.10 8.68 -0.62
N LEU A 57 2.66 7.72 0.11
CA LEU A 57 4.00 7.16 -0.13
C LEU A 57 4.10 6.50 -1.50
N ILE A 58 3.11 5.68 -1.86
CA ILE A 58 3.04 5.02 -3.16
C ILE A 58 2.87 6.05 -4.27
N SER A 59 2.05 7.08 -4.06
CA SER A 59 1.84 8.18 -5.01
C SER A 59 3.09 9.03 -5.19
N LYS A 60 3.87 9.26 -4.13
CA LYS A 60 5.20 9.90 -4.22
C LYS A 60 6.18 9.06 -5.02
N ARG A 61 6.22 7.74 -4.78
CA ARG A 61 7.09 6.81 -5.52
C ARG A 61 6.72 6.71 -7.00
N ARG A 62 5.43 6.66 -7.33
CA ARG A 62 4.94 6.59 -8.71
C ARG A 62 4.95 7.96 -9.41
N GLY A 63 4.69 9.04 -8.69
CA GLY A 63 4.69 10.41 -9.20
C GLY A 63 6.08 10.94 -9.55
N GLN A 64 7.14 10.37 -8.97
CA GLN A 64 8.53 10.69 -9.34
C GLN A 64 8.89 10.26 -10.77
N LEU A 65 8.09 9.38 -11.41
CA LEU A 65 8.27 9.01 -12.82
C LEU A 65 7.86 10.11 -13.81
N LYS A 66 7.39 11.27 -13.33
CA LYS A 66 7.21 12.48 -14.14
C LYS A 66 8.11 13.62 -13.67
N GLN A 67 9.42 13.41 -13.60
CA GLN A 67 10.33 14.52 -13.86
C GLN A 67 10.47 14.64 -15.39
N VAL A 68 9.47 15.24 -16.03
CA VAL A 68 9.70 15.85 -17.33
C VAL A 68 10.41 17.16 -17.02
N ASN A 69 11.71 17.14 -17.20
CA ASN A 69 12.56 18.32 -17.18
C ASN A 69 12.01 19.29 -18.25
N PHE A 70 11.48 20.44 -17.83
CA PHE A 70 11.38 21.59 -18.73
C PHE A 70 12.71 22.35 -18.66
#